data_AF-A0A2M8G7Y5-F1
#
_entry.id   AF-A0A2M8G7Y5-F1
#
_cell.length_a   1.000
_cell.length_b   1.000
_cell.length_c   1.000
_cell.angle_alpha   90.00
_cell.angle_beta   90.00
_cell.angle_gamma   90.00
#
_symmetry.space_group_name_H-M   'P 1'
#
loop_
_entity.id
_entity.type
_entity.pdbx_description
1 polymer ?
#
loop_
_entity_poly.entity_id
_entity_poly.type
_entity_poly.pdbx_seq_one_letter_code
_entity_poly.pdbx_strand_id
1 'polypeptide(L)'
;MKILAKKYLLLSSFLESLLTVTYCLGVGLLMTYLGAHFSQPNQIVASLLLLLLFIVSALITATLVLGYPIYFFLQKDLKTAIQNLILNVVWLTIFIIFIILIFL
;
A
#
# COMPACT_ATOMS: atom_id res chain seq x y z
N MET A 1 -19.57 4.25 23.35
CA MET A 1 -19.38 4.46 21.89
C MET A 1 -17.92 4.64 21.44
N LYS A 2 -17.04 5.31 22.21
CA LYS A 2 -15.61 5.53 21.87
C LYS A 2 -14.74 4.26 21.73
N ILE A 3 -15.05 3.17 22.43
CA ILE A 3 -14.26 1.92 22.43
C ILE A 3 -14.49 1.09 21.15
N LEU A 4 -15.73 1.10 20.63
CA LEU A 4 -16.09 0.41 19.39
C LEU A 4 -15.43 1.06 18.16
N ALA A 5 -15.32 2.40 18.15
CA ALA A 5 -14.64 3.14 17.08
C ALA A 5 -13.13 2.84 17.00
N LYS A 6 -12.46 2.65 18.15
CA LYS A 6 -11.02 2.37 18.20
C LYS A 6 -10.66 0.99 17.65
N LYS A 7 -11.48 -0.03 17.94
CA LYS A 7 -11.30 -1.38 17.38
C LYS A 7 -11.50 -1.40 15.86
N TYR A 8 -12.46 -0.60 15.37
CA TYR A 8 -12.73 -0.49 13.93
C TYR A 8 -11.58 0.18 13.18
N LEU A 9 -10.99 1.25 13.73
CA LEU A 9 -9.80 1.91 13.18
C LEU A 9 -8.59 0.97 13.10
N LEU A 10 -8.38 0.18 14.15
CA LEU A 10 -7.24 -0.75 14.18
C LEU A 10 -7.42 -1.87 13.16
N LEU A 11 -8.65 -2.38 13.01
CA LEU A 11 -9.00 -3.37 11.99
C LEU A 11 -8.90 -2.81 10.57
N SER A 12 -9.38 -1.59 10.32
CA SER A 12 -9.35 -0.96 9.00
C SER A 12 -7.90 -0.70 8.57
N SER A 13 -7.07 -0.09 9.42
CA SER A 13 -5.66 0.15 9.07
C SER A 13 -4.89 -1.15 8.87
N PHE A 14 -5.19 -2.19 9.65
CA PHE A 14 -4.58 -3.51 9.46
C PHE A 14 -4.97 -4.12 8.11
N LEU A 15 -6.25 -4.10 7.74
CA LEU A 15 -6.72 -4.60 6.44
C LEU A 15 -6.15 -3.80 5.28
N GLU A 16 -6.12 -2.46 5.37
CA GLU A 16 -5.55 -1.57 4.35
C GLU A 16 -4.07 -1.87 4.12
N SER A 17 -3.31 -1.98 5.21
CA SER A 17 -1.88 -2.30 5.16
C SER A 17 -1.63 -3.72 4.62
N LEU A 18 -2.42 -4.70 5.04
CA LEU A 18 -2.33 -6.08 4.54
C LEU A 18 -2.66 -6.16 3.04
N LEU A 19 -3.70 -5.47 2.59
CA LEU A 19 -4.07 -5.39 1.18
C LEU A 19 -2.97 -4.72 0.35
N THR A 20 -2.35 -3.68 0.90
CA THR A 20 -1.22 -2.98 0.26
C THR A 20 -0.01 -3.89 0.12
N VAL A 21 0.35 -4.65 1.16
CA VAL A 21 1.46 -5.61 1.12
C VAL A 21 1.19 -6.71 0.12
N THR A 22 -0.01 -7.30 0.12
CA THR A 22 -0.40 -8.34 -0.84
C THR A 22 -0.40 -7.83 -2.29
N TYR A 23 -0.85 -6.60 -2.53
CA TYR A 23 -0.74 -5.95 -3.83
C TYR A 23 0.73 -5.77 -4.26
N CYS A 24 1.59 -5.25 -3.37
CA CYS A 24 3.01 -5.07 -3.64
C CYS A 24 3.73 -6.41 -3.94
N LEU A 25 3.36 -7.48 -3.25
CA LEU A 25 3.85 -8.83 -3.56
C LEU A 25 3.45 -9.26 -4.98
N GLY A 26 2.20 -9.04 -5.36
CA GLY A 26 1.73 -9.33 -6.72
C GLY A 26 2.47 -8.53 -7.79
N VAL A 27 2.69 -7.23 -7.57
CA VAL A 27 3.49 -6.38 -8.48
C VAL A 27 4.94 -6.85 -8.55
N GLY A 28 5.55 -7.21 -7.42
CA GLY A 28 6.91 -7.74 -7.37
C GLY A 28 7.06 -9.03 -8.18
N LEU A 29 6.12 -9.97 -8.03
CA LEU A 29 6.08 -11.22 -8.82
C LEU A 29 5.86 -10.96 -10.31
N LEU A 30 5.01 -10.00 -10.65
CA LEU A 30 4.78 -9.61 -12.04
C LEU A 30 6.07 -9.05 -12.65
N MET A 31 6.78 -8.17 -11.93
CA MET A 31 8.04 -7.59 -12.41
C MET A 31 9.13 -8.65 -12.60
N THR A 32 9.27 -9.62 -11.68
CA THR A 32 10.24 -10.72 -11.83
C THR A 32 9.86 -11.65 -12.98
N TYR A 33 8.57 -11.94 -13.15
CA TYR A 33 8.07 -12.75 -14.25
C TYR A 33 8.34 -12.09 -15.61
N LEU A 34 8.02 -10.80 -15.74
CA LEU A 34 8.28 -10.02 -16.95
C LEU A 34 9.78 -9.96 -17.25
N GLY A 35 10.62 -9.70 -16.25
CA GLY A 35 12.07 -9.65 -16.43
C GLY A 35 12.69 -10.98 -16.88
N ALA A 36 12.10 -12.11 -16.47
CA ALA A 36 12.56 -13.44 -16.86
C ALA A 36 12.05 -13.93 -18.22
N HIS A 37 10.85 -13.50 -18.64
CA HIS A 37 10.18 -14.04 -19.84
C HIS A 37 10.13 -13.08 -21.04
N PHE A 38 10.27 -11.76 -20.85
CA PHE A 38 10.33 -10.81 -21.96
C PHE A 38 11.77 -10.56 -22.38
N SER A 39 12.10 -10.94 -23.61
CA SER A 39 13.37 -10.63 -24.27
C SER A 39 13.49 -9.12 -24.51
N GLN A 40 14.72 -8.60 -24.32
CA GLN A 40 15.09 -7.18 -24.28
C GLN A 40 14.21 -6.26 -25.15
N PRO A 41 13.15 -5.67 -24.59
CA PRO A 41 12.37 -4.68 -25.32
C PRO A 41 13.24 -3.45 -25.59
N ASN A 42 12.85 -2.64 -26.57
CA ASN A 42 13.45 -1.33 -26.80
C ASN A 42 13.55 -0.59 -25.44
N GLN A 43 14.75 -0.13 -25.08
CA GLN A 43 15.04 0.46 -23.77
C GLN A 43 14.08 1.60 -23.39
N ILE A 44 13.61 2.37 -24.38
CA ILE A 44 12.64 3.45 -24.17
C ILE A 44 11.28 2.89 -23.77
N VAL A 45 10.81 1.86 -24.47
CA VAL A 45 9.51 1.21 -24.19
C VAL A 45 9.53 0.52 -22.84
N ALA A 46 10.65 -0.15 -22.50
CA ALA A 46 10.84 -0.79 -21.21
C ALA A 46 10.76 0.24 -20.06
N SER A 47 11.48 1.35 -20.21
CA SER A 47 11.50 2.42 -19.20
C SER A 47 10.15 3.09 -19.04
N LEU A 48 9.44 3.33 -20.15
CA LEU A 48 8.09 3.90 -20.14
C LEU A 48 7.09 2.97 -19.43
N LEU A 49 7.09 1.68 -19.75
CA LEU A 49 6.21 0.69 -19.12
C LEU A 49 6.48 0.57 -17.62
N LEU A 50 7.76 0.57 -17.22
CA LEU A 50 8.14 0.55 -15.81
C LEU A 50 7.65 1.81 -15.08
N LEU A 51 7.79 3.00 -15.68
CA LEU A 51 7.30 4.24 -15.11
C LEU A 51 5.77 4.24 -14.98
N LEU A 52 5.05 3.77 -16.00
CA LEU A 52 3.60 3.66 -15.97
C LEU A 52 3.12 2.68 -14.91
N LEU A 53 3.74 1.49 -14.83
CA LEU A 53 3.43 0.50 -13.80
C LEU A 53 3.69 1.07 -12.39
N PHE A 54 4.78 1.81 -12.22
CA PHE A 54 5.10 2.48 -10.96
C PHE A 54 4.04 3.52 -10.59
N ILE A 55 3.64 4.39 -11.51
CA ILE A 55 2.60 5.42 -11.26
C ILE A 55 1.26 4.76 -10.93
N VAL A 56 0.86 3.72 -11.68
CA VAL A 56 -0.39 2.99 -11.42
C VAL A 56 -0.35 2.31 -10.05
N SER A 57 0.78 1.69 -9.69
CA SER A 57 0.99 1.11 -8.37
C SER A 57 0.92 2.15 -7.25
N ALA A 58 1.59 3.30 -7.43
CA ALA A 58 1.53 4.41 -6.49
C ALA A 58 0.10 4.95 -6.32
N LEU A 59 -0.68 5.03 -7.40
CA LEU A 59 -2.08 5.49 -7.35
C LEU A 59 -2.98 4.50 -6.60
N ILE A 60 -2.82 3.19 -6.88
CA ILE A 60 -3.59 2.14 -6.21
C ILE A 60 -3.26 2.12 -4.72
N THR A 61 -1.97 2.09 -4.36
CA THR A 61 -1.53 2.09 -2.96
C THR A 61 -1.93 3.37 -2.23
N ALA A 62 -1.83 4.54 -2.86
CA ALA A 62 -2.33 5.79 -2.30
C ALA A 62 -3.84 5.72 -2.04
N THR A 63 -4.62 5.15 -2.95
CA THR A 63 -6.08 5.00 -2.77
C THR A 63 -6.41 4.06 -1.61
N LEU A 64 -5.68 2.95 -1.49
CA LEU A 64 -5.88 1.97 -0.41
C LEU A 64 -5.53 2.53 0.96
N VAL A 65 -4.44 3.31 1.06
CA VAL A 65 -3.95 3.84 2.34
C VAL A 65 -4.63 5.16 2.73
N LEU A 66 -4.98 6.01 1.75
CA LEU A 66 -5.58 7.33 1.99
C LEU A 66 -7.09 7.36 1.83
N GLY A 67 -7.74 6.34 1.27
CA GLY A 67 -9.19 6.32 1.07
C GLY A 67 -9.97 6.58 2.37
N TYR A 68 -9.66 5.86 3.44
CA TYR A 68 -10.30 6.02 4.75
C TYR A 68 -9.93 7.33 5.47
N PRO A 69 -8.64 7.75 5.50
CA PRO A 69 -8.26 9.06 6.02
C PRO A 69 -8.98 10.22 5.32
N ILE A 70 -9.13 10.16 3.99
CA ILE A 70 -9.85 11.18 3.21
C ILE A 70 -11.34 11.18 3.58
N TYR A 71 -11.95 10.00 3.75
CA TYR A 71 -13.34 9.90 4.20
C TYR A 71 -13.57 10.55 5.57
N PHE A 72 -12.67 10.35 6.54
CA PHE A 72 -12.74 11.01 7.85
C PHE A 72 -12.44 12.52 7.78
N PHE A 73 -11.55 12.93 6.89
CA PHE A 73 -11.26 14.34 6.63
C PHE A 73 -12.51 15.09 6.11
N LEU A 74 -13.24 14.49 5.17
CA LEU A 74 -14.50 15.03 4.65
C LEU A 74 -15.59 15.14 5.72
N GLN A 75 -15.58 14.27 6.73
CA GLN A 75 -16.46 14.35 7.89
C GLN A 75 -16.03 15.39 8.94
N LYS A 76 -15.00 16.20 8.66
CA LYS A 76 -14.40 17.17 9.59
C LYS A 76 -13.80 16.54 10.86
N ASP A 77 -13.55 15.23 10.86
CA ASP A 77 -12.89 14.53 11.96
C ASP A 77 -11.39 14.37 11.69
N LEU A 78 -10.68 15.49 11.74
CA LEU A 78 -9.23 15.55 11.48
C LEU A 78 -8.42 14.67 12.44
N LYS A 79 -8.88 14.54 13.68
CA LYS A 79 -8.20 13.74 14.70
C LYS A 79 -8.21 12.26 14.31
N THR A 80 -9.36 11.76 13.90
CA THR A 80 -9.51 10.35 13.48
C THR A 80 -8.81 10.09 12.14
N ALA A 81 -8.86 11.03 11.20
CA ALA A 81 -8.14 10.93 9.92
C ALA A 81 -6.62 10.77 10.11
N ILE A 82 -6.01 11.62 10.93
CA ILE A 82 -4.57 11.57 11.23
C ILE A 82 -4.23 10.29 11.99
N GLN A 83 -5.07 9.87 12.95
CA GLN A 83 -4.86 8.62 13.68
C GLN A 83 -4.86 7.40 12.75
N ASN A 84 -5.79 7.31 11.79
CA ASN A 84 -5.84 6.20 10.83
C ASN A 84 -4.60 6.18 9.92
N LEU A 85 -4.14 7.35 9.46
CA LEU A 85 -2.95 7.47 8.63
C LEU A 85 -1.69 7.01 9.39
N ILE A 86 -1.51 7.45 10.64
CA ILE A 86 -0.39 7.01 11.48
C ILE A 86 -0.44 5.51 11.72
N LEU A 87 -1.63 4.94 12.01
CA LEU A 87 -1.77 3.50 12.18
C LEU A 87 -1.39 2.73 10.91
N ASN A 88 -1.75 3.22 9.72
CA ASN A 88 -1.32 2.62 8.45
C ASN A 88 0.20 2.63 8.30
N VAL A 89 0.86 3.75 8.59
CA VAL A 89 2.33 3.85 8.53
C VAL A 89 2.99 2.87 9.51
N VAL A 90 2.46 2.77 10.73
CA VAL A 90 2.97 1.82 11.75
C VAL A 90 2.80 0.38 11.28
N TRP A 91 1.62 -0.01 10.78
CA TRP A 91 1.38 -1.37 10.28
C TRP A 91 2.25 -1.71 9.07
N LEU A 92 2.37 -0.81 8.10
CA LEU A 92 3.28 -1.01 6.96
C LEU A 92 4.72 -1.18 7.40
N THR A 93 5.17 -0.40 8.39
CA THR A 93 6.52 -0.53 8.95
C THR A 93 6.72 -1.88 9.65
N ILE A 94 5.72 -2.33 10.43
CA ILE A 94 5.73 -3.66 11.04
C ILE A 94 5.82 -4.76 9.98
N PHE A 95 5.05 -4.66 8.89
CA PHE A 95 5.12 -5.63 7.80
C PHE A 95 6.48 -5.62 7.10
N ILE A 96 7.07 -4.45 6.87
CA ILE A 96 8.43 -4.35 6.31
C ILE A 96 9.44 -5.04 7.21
N ILE A 97 9.44 -4.75 8.52
CA ILE A 97 10.35 -5.40 9.49
C ILE A 97 10.12 -6.92 9.50
N PHE A 98 8.86 -7.37 9.50
CA PHE A 98 8.51 -8.78 9.48
C PHE A 98 9.02 -9.50 8.23
N ILE A 99 8.89 -8.88 7.04
CA ILE A 99 9.43 -9.41 5.78
C ILE A 99 10.96 -9.49 5.85
N ILE A 100 11.63 -8.44 6.33
CA ILE A 100 13.08 -8.43 6.48
C ILE A 100 13.53 -9.59 7.39
N LEU A 101 12.95 -9.75 8.57
CA LEU A 101 13.32 -10.80 9.52
C LEU A 101 13.12 -12.23 9.01
N ILE A 102 12.20 -12.43 8.06
CA ILE A 102 11.89 -13.76 7.51
C ILE A 102 12.78 -14.10 6.31
N PHE A 103 13.06 -13.11 5.46
CA PHE A 103 13.70 -13.34 4.16
C PHE A 103 15.16 -12.89 4.08
N LEU A 104 15.66 -12.14 5.07
CA LEU A 104 17.04 -11.63 5.12
C LEU A 104 17.72 -12.01 6.43
#